data_AF-W1DVC2-F1
#
_entry.id   AF-W1DVC2-F1
#
_cell.length_a   1.000
_cell.length_b   1.000
_cell.length_c   1.000
_cell.angle_alpha   90.00
_cell.angle_beta   90.00
_cell.angle_gamma   90.00
#
_symmetry.space_group_name_H-M   'P 1'
#
loop_
_entity.id
_entity.type
_entity.pdbx_description
1 polymer ?
#
loop_
_entity_poly.entity_id
_entity_poly.type
_entity_poly.pdbx_seq_one_letter_code
_entity_poly.pdbx_strand_id
1 'polypeptide(L)'
;MDTHHPDGFISRTCERKRYDVDGKKNLSFSAVSCSQEHIAALIEKIKASPYFKNTVIVVSSDHLAMKNSAWDYLNKHDRSNLFFVLRGDKPQQETLAVKRNTMDNGATVLDILGGDNYIGLGRSSLSGQSLSGIFMNMKEKVLAWKPDVIRLWNFPKEMKNFTIDSQKNMIAFSGSHFRLPLLLRVSDQRVEPLPESEYSAPLRFQLADFAPRDNFVWVDRCYKMGQLWSPELALSTDWCVSQGQLGGEQKVQHVDKPQWHGKTAFRDTLIDMERYKGNVDTLKIVDNDIRYKADSFVFNVAGAPEEVKQFSGISRPESWGRWSNARVGQRRED
;
A
#
# COMPACT_ATOMS: atom_id res chain seq x y z
N MET A 1 -15.25 -4.78 2.93
CA MET A 1 -14.46 -5.83 2.25
C MET A 1 -15.22 -6.48 1.11
N ASP A 2 -16.54 -6.61 1.19
CA ASP A 2 -17.35 -7.35 0.21
C ASP A 2 -17.30 -6.78 -1.22
N THR A 3 -17.02 -5.50 -1.40
CA THR A 3 -16.90 -4.88 -2.74
C THR A 3 -15.47 -4.92 -3.30
N HIS A 4 -14.56 -5.68 -2.69
CA HIS A 4 -13.16 -5.72 -3.09
C HIS A 4 -12.95 -6.48 -4.41
N HIS A 5 -11.99 -6.03 -5.20
CA HIS A 5 -11.58 -6.69 -6.43
C HIS A 5 -11.00 -8.10 -6.16
N PRO A 6 -11.04 -9.05 -7.13
CA PRO A 6 -11.45 -8.88 -8.53
C PRO A 6 -12.96 -8.97 -8.81
N ASP A 7 -13.74 -9.62 -7.94
CA ASP A 7 -15.15 -9.95 -8.23
C ASP A 7 -16.14 -9.52 -7.13
N GLY A 8 -15.65 -9.18 -5.94
CA GLY A 8 -16.49 -8.95 -4.75
C GLY A 8 -17.04 -10.23 -4.13
N PHE A 9 -17.67 -10.08 -2.97
CA PHE A 9 -18.36 -11.10 -2.21
C PHE A 9 -19.84 -10.71 -2.10
N ILE A 10 -20.74 -11.67 -2.33
CA ILE A 10 -22.19 -11.45 -2.26
C ILE A 10 -22.70 -12.22 -1.06
N SER A 11 -23.12 -11.50 -0.02
CA SER A 11 -23.65 -12.12 1.19
C SER A 11 -24.90 -12.95 0.88
N ARG A 12 -25.05 -14.06 1.61
CA ARG A 12 -26.24 -14.91 1.56
C ARG A 12 -27.49 -14.20 2.09
N THR A 13 -27.32 -13.17 2.90
CA THR A 13 -28.40 -12.38 3.52
C THR A 13 -28.98 -11.32 2.61
N CYS A 14 -28.33 -10.96 1.50
CA CYS A 14 -28.85 -9.97 0.57
C CYS A 14 -30.06 -10.51 -0.19
N GLU A 15 -31.10 -9.71 -0.38
CA GLU A 15 -32.21 -10.00 -1.26
C GLU A 15 -31.75 -9.90 -2.73
N ARG A 16 -31.02 -8.82 -3.07
CA ARG A 16 -30.54 -8.59 -4.45
C ARG A 16 -29.14 -9.18 -4.68
N LYS A 17 -29.08 -10.50 -4.90
CA LYS A 17 -27.81 -11.24 -5.15
C LYS A 17 -27.30 -11.21 -6.59
N ARG A 18 -28.06 -10.62 -7.51
CA ARG A 18 -27.78 -10.65 -8.95
C ARG A 18 -28.01 -9.28 -9.58
N TYR A 19 -26.99 -8.83 -10.29
CA TYR A 19 -27.04 -7.67 -11.17
C TYR A 19 -26.58 -8.11 -12.56
N ASP A 20 -27.46 -7.99 -13.55
CA ASP A 20 -27.20 -8.40 -14.92
C ASP A 20 -26.80 -7.22 -15.79
N VAL A 21 -25.80 -7.45 -16.64
CA VAL A 21 -25.38 -6.54 -17.69
C VAL A 21 -25.27 -7.34 -18.98
N ASP A 22 -25.95 -6.89 -20.02
CA ASP A 22 -26.03 -7.59 -21.32
C ASP A 22 -26.44 -9.08 -21.17
N GLY A 23 -27.39 -9.35 -20.27
CA GLY A 23 -27.90 -10.69 -19.97
C GLY A 23 -26.96 -11.59 -19.15
N LYS A 24 -25.79 -11.10 -18.74
CA LYS A 24 -24.81 -11.85 -17.95
C LYS A 24 -24.67 -11.28 -16.54
N LYS A 25 -24.49 -12.17 -15.56
CA LYS A 25 -24.24 -11.77 -14.17
C LYS A 25 -22.93 -11.01 -14.08
N ASN A 26 -22.98 -9.80 -13.56
CA ASN A 26 -21.80 -9.04 -13.18
C ASN A 26 -21.57 -9.18 -11.67
N LEU A 27 -20.49 -9.84 -11.28
CA LEU A 27 -20.20 -10.12 -9.87
C LEU A 27 -19.96 -8.85 -9.06
N SER A 28 -19.16 -7.92 -9.60
CA SER A 28 -18.83 -6.65 -8.94
C SER A 28 -20.09 -5.79 -8.72
N PHE A 29 -20.96 -5.65 -9.73
CA PHE A 29 -22.22 -4.91 -9.53
C PHE A 29 -23.19 -5.63 -8.59
N SER A 30 -23.20 -6.97 -8.60
CA SER A 30 -23.99 -7.75 -7.64
C SER A 30 -23.49 -7.52 -6.20
N ALA A 31 -22.18 -7.51 -5.98
CA ALA A 31 -21.57 -7.22 -4.68
C ALA A 31 -21.85 -5.79 -4.22
N VAL A 32 -21.76 -4.80 -5.10
CA VAL A 32 -22.13 -3.40 -4.80
C VAL A 32 -23.60 -3.29 -4.43
N SER A 33 -24.50 -3.94 -5.19
CA SER A 33 -25.95 -3.94 -4.90
C SER A 33 -26.26 -4.53 -3.52
N CYS A 34 -25.61 -5.65 -3.20
CA CYS A 34 -25.72 -6.29 -1.89
C CYS A 34 -25.17 -5.41 -0.75
N SER A 35 -24.02 -4.77 -0.96
CA SER A 35 -23.46 -3.81 0.00
C SER A 35 -24.39 -2.61 0.24
N GLN A 36 -25.01 -2.07 -0.82
CA GLN A 36 -25.98 -0.98 -0.71
C GLN A 36 -27.19 -1.38 0.13
N GLU A 37 -27.70 -2.61 -0.01
CA GLU A 37 -28.81 -3.14 0.80
C GLU A 37 -28.46 -3.15 2.29
N HIS A 38 -27.28 -3.66 2.65
CA HIS A 38 -26.81 -3.70 4.03
C HIS A 38 -26.54 -2.30 4.61
N ILE A 39 -25.97 -1.40 3.82
CA ILE A 39 -25.77 0.00 4.22
C ILE A 39 -27.12 0.68 4.46
N ALA A 40 -28.08 0.51 3.56
CA ALA A 40 -29.43 1.08 3.70
C ALA A 40 -30.12 0.54 4.96
N ALA A 41 -30.07 -0.78 5.19
CA ALA A 41 -30.66 -1.39 6.39
C ALA A 41 -30.03 -0.85 7.68
N LEU A 42 -28.71 -0.64 7.71
CA LEU A 42 -28.03 -0.03 8.85
C LEU A 42 -28.48 1.42 9.07
N ILE A 43 -28.55 2.22 7.99
CA ILE A 43 -28.99 3.61 8.05
C ILE A 43 -30.42 3.71 8.57
N GLU A 44 -31.35 2.90 8.07
CA GLU A 44 -32.74 2.90 8.54
C GLU A 44 -32.85 2.46 9.99
N LYS A 45 -32.04 1.50 10.43
CA LYS A 45 -31.97 1.11 11.84
C LYS A 45 -31.50 2.25 12.73
N ILE A 46 -30.51 3.03 12.30
CA ILE A 46 -30.04 4.22 13.03
C ILE A 46 -31.14 5.29 13.06
N LYS A 47 -31.79 5.55 11.92
CA LYS A 47 -32.89 6.53 11.79
C LYS A 47 -34.08 6.22 12.69
N ALA A 48 -34.39 4.94 12.88
CA ALA A 48 -35.48 4.48 13.76
C ALA A 48 -35.12 4.56 15.26
N SER A 49 -33.85 4.82 15.61
CA SER A 49 -33.42 4.89 17.00
C SER A 49 -33.72 6.26 17.64
N PRO A 50 -33.90 6.32 18.98
CA PRO A 50 -34.03 7.60 19.70
C PRO A 50 -32.83 8.54 19.54
N TYR A 51 -31.68 8.00 19.12
CA TYR A 51 -30.42 8.75 19.01
C TYR A 51 -30.25 9.47 17.66
N PHE A 52 -31.09 9.17 16.66
CA PHE A 52 -30.92 9.70 15.31
C PHE A 52 -30.86 11.23 15.28
N LYS A 53 -31.71 11.90 16.06
CA LYS A 53 -31.77 13.37 16.14
C LYS A 53 -30.41 14.01 16.49
N ASN A 54 -29.55 13.29 17.22
CA ASN A 54 -28.21 13.73 17.60
C ASN A 54 -27.11 12.93 16.88
N THR A 55 -27.38 12.44 15.67
CA THR A 55 -26.44 11.62 14.89
C THR A 55 -26.24 12.22 13.50
N VAL A 56 -24.96 12.27 13.09
CA VAL A 56 -24.54 12.56 11.71
C VAL A 56 -24.08 11.24 11.09
N ILE A 57 -24.73 10.80 10.03
CA ILE A 57 -24.32 9.61 9.27
C ILE A 57 -23.58 10.08 8.02
N VAL A 58 -22.36 9.59 7.83
CA VAL A 58 -21.54 9.92 6.66
C VAL A 58 -21.32 8.65 5.86
N VAL A 59 -21.66 8.68 4.57
CA VAL A 59 -21.36 7.59 3.63
C VAL A 59 -20.37 8.12 2.62
N SER A 60 -19.18 7.53 2.62
CA SER A 60 -18.05 7.94 1.78
C SER A 60 -17.45 6.74 1.09
N SER A 61 -17.14 6.87 -0.20
CA SER A 61 -16.19 5.96 -0.86
C SER A 61 -14.78 6.23 -0.35
N ASP A 62 -13.98 5.18 -0.27
CA ASP A 62 -12.55 5.20 -0.05
C ASP A 62 -11.80 5.54 -1.34
N HIS A 63 -12.09 4.82 -2.43
CA HIS A 63 -11.45 5.00 -3.72
C HIS A 63 -12.32 4.57 -4.90
N LEU A 64 -11.89 4.91 -6.12
CA LEU A 64 -12.50 4.44 -7.35
C LEU A 64 -12.22 2.94 -7.53
N ALA A 65 -13.21 2.17 -7.96
CA ALA A 65 -13.05 0.74 -8.23
C ALA A 65 -11.82 0.41 -9.10
N MET A 66 -11.01 -0.54 -8.67
CA MET A 66 -9.91 -1.08 -9.47
C MET A 66 -10.45 -2.03 -10.56
N LYS A 67 -9.57 -2.57 -11.42
CA LYS A 67 -9.96 -3.53 -12.45
C LYS A 67 -10.68 -4.73 -11.84
N ASN A 68 -11.91 -4.96 -12.30
CA ASN A 68 -12.83 -5.96 -11.80
C ASN A 68 -13.82 -6.41 -12.90
N SER A 69 -14.78 -7.27 -12.58
CA SER A 69 -15.78 -7.75 -13.55
C SER A 69 -16.66 -6.65 -14.18
N ALA A 70 -16.70 -5.44 -13.61
CA ALA A 70 -17.45 -4.29 -14.13
C ALA A 70 -16.59 -3.27 -14.88
N TRP A 71 -15.28 -3.50 -15.01
CA TRP A 71 -14.30 -2.53 -15.51
C TRP A 71 -14.65 -1.90 -16.85
N ASP A 72 -15.06 -2.71 -17.83
CA ASP A 72 -15.36 -2.25 -19.19
C ASP A 72 -16.60 -1.35 -19.23
N TYR A 73 -17.50 -1.48 -18.26
CA TYR A 73 -18.66 -0.59 -18.13
C TYR A 73 -18.29 0.69 -17.39
N LEU A 74 -17.53 0.58 -16.30
CA LEU A 74 -17.14 1.71 -15.47
C LEU A 74 -16.33 2.76 -16.24
N ASN A 75 -15.45 2.35 -17.16
CA ASN A 75 -14.60 3.27 -17.92
C ASN A 75 -15.30 3.95 -19.12
N LYS A 76 -16.59 3.68 -19.33
CA LYS A 76 -17.40 4.43 -20.31
C LYS A 76 -18.00 5.72 -19.73
N HIS A 77 -17.78 5.97 -18.43
CA HIS A 77 -18.35 7.09 -17.71
C HIS A 77 -17.28 7.85 -16.92
N ASP A 78 -17.55 9.11 -16.61
CA ASP A 78 -16.78 9.84 -15.62
C ASP A 78 -16.98 9.22 -14.24
N ARG A 79 -15.88 9.05 -13.50
CA ARG A 79 -15.85 8.28 -12.26
C ARG A 79 -15.55 9.21 -11.09
N SER A 80 -16.42 9.17 -10.09
CA SER A 80 -16.29 9.96 -8.86
C SER A 80 -16.51 9.10 -7.63
N ASN A 81 -15.85 9.46 -6.53
CA ASN A 81 -16.13 8.89 -5.21
C ASN A 81 -17.45 9.44 -4.67
N LEU A 82 -18.21 8.60 -3.96
CA LEU A 82 -19.42 9.02 -3.28
C LEU A 82 -19.08 9.74 -1.97
N PHE A 83 -19.80 10.82 -1.67
CA PHE A 83 -19.82 11.44 -0.33
C PHE A 83 -21.19 12.06 -0.10
N PHE A 84 -21.93 11.57 0.89
CA PHE A 84 -23.14 12.23 1.36
C PHE A 84 -23.25 12.16 2.87
N VAL A 85 -24.01 13.10 3.43
CA VAL A 85 -24.24 13.22 4.87
C VAL A 85 -25.73 13.23 5.15
N LEU A 86 -26.18 12.42 6.10
CA LEU A 86 -27.54 12.44 6.64
C LEU A 86 -27.48 13.01 8.05
N ARG A 87 -28.33 14.00 8.30
CA ARG A 87 -28.41 14.73 9.56
C ARG A 87 -29.76 14.49 10.21
N GLY A 88 -29.78 13.98 11.45
CA GLY A 88 -31.02 13.81 12.18
C GLY A 88 -31.61 15.11 12.74
N ASP A 89 -30.81 16.17 12.81
CA ASP A 89 -31.23 17.51 13.25
C ASP A 89 -31.71 18.40 12.09
N LYS A 90 -31.33 18.07 10.84
CA LYS A 90 -31.63 18.87 9.64
C LYS A 90 -32.07 17.96 8.48
N PRO A 91 -33.37 17.69 8.31
CA PRO A 91 -33.88 16.75 7.30
C PRO A 91 -33.91 17.32 5.86
N GLN A 92 -33.26 18.45 5.62
CA GLN A 92 -33.24 19.10 4.31
C GLN A 92 -32.33 18.33 3.35
N GLN A 93 -32.85 18.02 2.17
CA GLN A 93 -32.06 17.45 1.08
C GLN A 93 -31.46 18.57 0.23
N GLU A 94 -30.15 18.54 0.03
CA GLU A 94 -29.42 19.50 -0.80
C GLU A 94 -28.29 18.78 -1.54
N THR A 95 -28.10 19.14 -2.81
CA THR A 95 -26.98 18.65 -3.63
C THR A 95 -26.01 19.80 -3.85
N LEU A 96 -24.79 19.67 -3.33
CA LEU A 96 -23.75 20.68 -3.47
C LEU A 96 -22.80 20.30 -4.61
N ALA A 97 -22.95 20.97 -5.76
CA ALA A 97 -22.12 20.77 -6.95
C ALA A 97 -20.78 21.54 -6.86
N VAL A 98 -20.08 21.44 -5.73
CA VAL A 98 -18.79 22.13 -5.52
C VAL A 98 -17.62 21.24 -5.97
N LYS A 99 -16.63 21.85 -6.63
CA LYS A 99 -15.39 21.15 -6.98
C LYS A 99 -14.59 20.86 -5.71
N ARG A 100 -14.41 19.58 -5.40
CA ARG A 100 -13.79 19.09 -4.15
C ARG A 100 -13.00 17.80 -4.36
N ASN A 101 -12.35 17.29 -3.31
CA ASN A 101 -11.79 15.95 -3.29
C ASN A 101 -11.99 15.28 -1.91
N THR A 102 -11.50 14.05 -1.72
CA THR A 102 -11.69 13.28 -0.48
C THR A 102 -11.03 13.89 0.75
N MET A 103 -10.02 14.74 0.61
CA MET A 103 -9.40 15.45 1.74
C MET A 103 -10.39 16.41 2.41
N ASP A 104 -11.39 16.91 1.68
CA ASP A 104 -12.41 17.83 2.17
C ASP A 104 -13.47 17.14 3.04
N ASN A 105 -13.56 15.80 3.02
CA ASN A 105 -14.59 15.04 3.73
C ASN A 105 -14.51 15.28 5.24
N GLY A 106 -13.31 15.19 5.83
CA GLY A 106 -13.10 15.41 7.26
C GLY A 106 -13.43 16.83 7.69
N ALA A 107 -12.96 17.83 6.95
CA ALA A 107 -13.25 19.25 7.22
C ALA A 107 -14.76 19.56 7.13
N THR A 108 -15.45 18.96 6.16
CA THR A 108 -16.90 19.14 5.99
C THR A 108 -17.68 18.54 7.17
N VAL A 109 -17.29 17.35 7.64
CA VAL A 109 -17.94 16.72 8.81
C VAL A 109 -17.63 17.50 10.09
N LEU A 110 -16.40 17.99 10.25
CA LEU A 110 -16.01 18.82 11.39
C LEU A 110 -16.86 20.10 11.49
N ASP A 111 -17.04 20.79 10.36
CA ASP A 111 -17.90 21.97 10.25
C ASP A 111 -19.37 21.64 10.61
N ILE A 112 -19.91 20.52 10.11
CA ILE A 112 -21.27 20.05 10.45
C ILE A 112 -21.43 19.84 11.97
N LEU A 113 -20.39 19.36 12.64
CA LEU A 113 -20.38 19.12 14.09
C LEU A 113 -20.16 20.40 14.92
N GLY A 114 -20.07 21.58 14.28
CA GLY A 114 -19.82 22.86 14.93
C GLY A 114 -18.36 23.13 15.28
N GLY A 115 -17.44 22.38 14.65
CA GLY A 115 -16.00 22.62 14.74
C GLY A 115 -15.51 23.65 13.72
N ASP A 116 -14.21 23.60 13.45
CA ASP A 116 -13.60 24.44 12.42
C ASP A 116 -13.93 23.94 11.00
N ASN A 117 -13.70 24.77 9.99
CA ASN A 117 -14.00 24.47 8.58
C ASN A 117 -12.79 24.00 7.77
N TYR A 118 -11.68 23.67 8.43
CA TYR A 118 -10.48 23.11 7.83
C TYR A 118 -9.82 22.05 8.73
N ILE A 119 -9.18 21.06 8.11
CA ILE A 119 -8.29 20.12 8.79
C ILE A 119 -7.24 19.60 7.79
N GLY A 120 -5.96 19.81 8.09
CA GLY A 120 -4.87 19.56 7.14
C GLY A 120 -5.10 20.29 5.81
N LEU A 121 -5.09 19.53 4.70
CA LEU A 121 -5.34 20.05 3.36
C LEU A 121 -6.85 20.17 3.02
N GLY A 122 -7.74 19.64 3.85
CA GLY A 122 -9.18 19.67 3.61
C GLY A 122 -9.79 21.03 3.94
N ARG A 123 -10.79 21.44 3.16
CA ARG A 123 -11.67 22.58 3.44
C ARG A 123 -13.12 22.13 3.38
N SER A 124 -13.95 22.63 4.30
CA SER A 124 -15.36 22.30 4.34
C SER A 124 -16.03 22.66 3.02
N SER A 125 -16.85 21.75 2.51
CA SER A 125 -17.68 22.01 1.32
C SER A 125 -18.89 22.90 1.62
N LEU A 126 -19.14 23.25 2.89
CA LEU A 126 -20.27 24.10 3.30
C LEU A 126 -19.87 25.57 3.42
N SER A 127 -18.76 25.84 4.10
CA SER A 127 -18.35 27.20 4.47
C SER A 127 -16.96 27.58 3.96
N GLY A 128 -16.24 26.66 3.32
CA GLY A 128 -14.88 26.88 2.81
C GLY A 128 -14.79 26.70 1.29
N GLN A 129 -13.65 27.10 0.73
CA GLN A 129 -13.30 26.83 -0.66
C GLN A 129 -12.28 25.69 -0.72
N SER A 130 -12.64 24.57 -1.34
CA SER A 130 -11.72 23.45 -1.55
C SER A 130 -10.47 23.89 -2.30
N LEU A 131 -9.31 23.30 -1.95
CA LEU A 131 -8.08 23.47 -2.72
C LEU A 131 -8.24 23.01 -4.18
N SER A 132 -9.11 22.02 -4.44
CA SER A 132 -9.47 21.62 -5.81
C SER A 132 -10.21 22.71 -6.59
N GLY A 133 -10.90 23.61 -5.88
CA GLY A 133 -11.57 24.78 -6.44
C GLY A 133 -10.62 25.95 -6.73
N ILE A 134 -9.46 26.00 -6.06
CA ILE A 134 -8.44 27.06 -6.19
C ILE A 134 -7.38 26.66 -7.22
N PHE A 135 -6.86 25.44 -7.13
CA PHE A 135 -5.78 24.94 -7.98
C PHE A 135 -6.31 24.04 -9.10
N MET A 136 -5.98 24.38 -10.34
CA MET A 136 -6.27 23.54 -11.50
C MET A 136 -5.31 22.34 -11.60
N ASN A 137 -4.11 22.46 -11.02
CA ASN A 137 -3.04 21.45 -11.03
C ASN A 137 -2.87 20.77 -9.66
N MET A 138 -3.99 20.28 -9.11
CA MET A 138 -4.03 19.73 -7.74
C MET A 138 -3.06 18.55 -7.55
N LYS A 139 -2.90 17.70 -8.58
CA LYS A 139 -1.99 16.55 -8.54
C LYS A 139 -0.54 16.99 -8.31
N GLU A 140 -0.09 17.97 -9.07
CA GLU A 140 1.25 18.53 -8.99
C GLU A 140 1.48 19.20 -7.63
N LYS A 141 0.47 19.91 -7.11
CA LYS A 141 0.52 20.51 -5.77
C LYS A 141 0.66 19.48 -4.67
N VAL A 142 -0.13 18.41 -4.68
CA VAL A 142 -0.03 17.33 -3.68
C VAL A 142 1.36 16.68 -3.72
N LEU A 143 1.90 16.42 -4.92
CA LEU A 143 3.24 15.86 -5.06
C LEU A 143 4.32 16.82 -4.53
N ALA A 144 4.17 18.12 -4.77
CA ALA A 144 5.09 19.13 -4.26
C ALA A 144 5.03 19.28 -2.73
N TRP A 145 3.86 19.10 -2.10
CA TRP A 145 3.69 19.14 -0.64
C TRP A 145 4.04 17.83 0.07
N LYS A 146 4.21 16.72 -0.65
CA LYS A 146 4.56 15.41 -0.08
C LYS A 146 5.71 15.49 0.93
N PRO A 147 6.84 16.20 0.66
CA PRO A 147 7.92 16.32 1.64
C PRO A 147 7.47 16.99 2.94
N ASP A 148 6.61 17.99 2.87
CA ASP A 148 6.11 18.72 4.04
C ASP A 148 5.15 17.86 4.87
N VAL A 149 4.27 17.11 4.21
CA VAL A 149 3.35 16.16 4.86
C VAL A 149 4.11 15.03 5.55
N ILE A 150 5.14 14.49 4.89
CA ILE A 150 6.01 13.45 5.45
C ILE A 150 6.74 13.96 6.70
N ARG A 151 7.13 15.24 6.76
CA ARG A 151 7.76 15.82 7.97
C ARG A 151 6.86 15.86 9.20
N LEU A 152 5.54 15.81 9.03
CA LEU A 152 4.61 15.71 10.16
C LEU A 152 4.70 14.34 10.85
N TRP A 153 5.17 13.32 10.12
CA TRP A 153 5.52 12.04 10.70
C TRP A 153 6.89 12.27 11.31
N ASN A 154 6.96 12.38 12.64
CA ASN A 154 8.16 12.72 13.42
C ASN A 154 9.26 11.64 13.30
N PHE A 155 9.80 11.47 12.10
CA PHE A 155 10.77 10.43 11.78
C PHE A 155 12.11 10.76 12.43
N PRO A 156 12.88 9.73 12.83
CA PRO A 156 14.21 9.94 13.36
C PRO A 156 15.11 10.71 12.39
N LYS A 157 15.92 11.62 12.93
CA LYS A 157 16.92 12.37 12.16
C LYS A 157 18.16 11.55 11.85
N GLU A 158 18.49 10.59 12.71
CA GLU A 158 19.66 9.74 12.59
C GLU A 158 19.34 8.29 12.97
N MET A 159 20.17 7.37 12.50
CA MET A 159 20.15 5.95 12.85
C MET A 159 21.60 5.49 12.96
N LYS A 160 22.23 5.61 14.13
CA LYS A 160 23.62 5.15 14.36
C LYS A 160 23.68 3.68 14.76
N ASN A 161 22.82 3.31 15.71
CA ASN A 161 22.63 1.93 16.17
C ASN A 161 21.17 1.54 15.93
N PHE A 162 20.95 0.25 15.66
CA PHE A 162 19.61 -0.29 15.49
C PHE A 162 19.55 -1.74 15.96
N THR A 163 18.36 -2.18 16.31
CA THR A 163 18.10 -3.56 16.75
C THR A 163 17.04 -4.18 15.87
N ILE A 164 17.24 -5.43 15.46
CA ILE A 164 16.26 -6.26 14.76
C ILE A 164 15.77 -7.33 15.74
N ASP A 165 14.46 -7.37 15.95
CA ASP A 165 13.76 -8.44 16.64
C ASP A 165 13.10 -9.34 15.59
N SER A 166 13.75 -10.47 15.28
CA SER A 166 13.28 -11.37 14.22
C SER A 166 12.06 -12.20 14.62
N GLN A 167 11.77 -12.30 15.92
CA GLN A 167 10.57 -12.97 16.42
C GLN A 167 9.33 -12.07 16.31
N LYS A 168 9.49 -10.77 16.58
CA LYS A 168 8.42 -9.78 16.44
C LYS A 168 8.33 -9.17 15.05
N ASN A 169 9.29 -9.47 14.16
CA ASN A 169 9.45 -8.84 12.85
C ASN A 169 9.51 -7.32 12.96
N MET A 170 10.36 -6.81 13.85
CA MET A 170 10.49 -5.38 14.14
C MET A 170 11.93 -4.92 14.02
N ILE A 171 12.11 -3.67 13.60
CA ILE A 171 13.36 -2.92 13.74
C ILE A 171 13.14 -1.72 14.64
N ALA A 172 14.10 -1.45 15.52
CA ALA A 172 14.09 -0.31 16.42
C ALA A 172 15.37 0.53 16.26
N PHE A 173 15.21 1.85 16.17
CA PHE A 173 16.31 2.81 16.16
C PHE A 173 15.82 4.18 16.63
N SER A 174 16.67 4.90 17.36
CA SER A 174 16.41 6.28 17.79
C SER A 174 15.04 6.49 18.46
N GLY A 175 14.59 5.50 19.26
CA GLY A 175 13.31 5.50 19.97
C GLY A 175 12.10 5.07 19.12
N SER A 176 12.26 4.95 17.80
CA SER A 176 11.19 4.55 16.88
C SER A 176 11.23 3.05 16.58
N HIS A 177 10.06 2.51 16.27
CA HIS A 177 9.85 1.09 15.98
C HIS A 177 9.07 0.92 14.68
N PHE A 178 9.55 0.05 13.79
CA PHE A 178 8.92 -0.21 12.49
C PHE A 178 8.81 -1.72 12.24
N ARG A 179 7.77 -2.13 11.52
CA ARG A 179 7.60 -3.52 11.10
C ARG A 179 8.54 -3.85 9.93
N LEU A 180 8.98 -5.11 9.89
CA LEU A 180 9.74 -5.69 8.81
C LEU A 180 8.82 -6.44 7.81
N PRO A 181 9.21 -6.53 6.52
CA PRO A 181 10.45 -6.00 5.92
C PRO A 181 10.42 -4.47 5.76
N LEU A 182 11.60 -3.84 5.72
CA LEU A 182 11.72 -2.39 5.65
C LEU A 182 12.95 -1.94 4.85
N LEU A 183 12.76 -0.92 4.02
CA LEU A 183 13.84 -0.14 3.43
C LEU A 183 13.91 1.23 4.11
N LEU A 184 15.11 1.71 4.39
CA LEU A 184 15.36 3.02 4.97
C LEU A 184 16.30 3.80 4.05
N ARG A 185 15.93 5.02 3.66
CA ARG A 185 16.86 5.99 3.08
C ARG A 185 17.46 6.80 4.20
N VAL A 186 18.78 6.81 4.30
CA VAL A 186 19.51 7.51 5.37
C VAL A 186 20.23 8.71 4.78
N SER A 187 20.04 9.89 5.36
CA SER A 187 20.84 11.08 5.06
C SER A 187 21.28 11.76 6.35
N ASP A 188 22.11 12.78 6.23
CA ASP A 188 22.61 13.54 7.38
C ASP A 188 21.50 14.27 8.15
N GLN A 189 20.33 14.46 7.52
CA GLN A 189 19.23 15.24 8.07
C GLN A 189 18.02 14.40 8.46
N ARG A 190 17.87 13.19 7.90
CA ARG A 190 16.68 12.35 8.11
C ARG A 190 16.93 10.88 7.83
N VAL A 191 16.14 10.05 8.49
CA VAL A 191 15.94 8.64 8.15
C VAL A 191 14.51 8.47 7.66
N GLU A 192 14.36 8.21 6.36
CA GLU A 192 13.07 8.04 5.71
C GLU A 192 12.74 6.54 5.59
N PRO A 193 11.69 6.05 6.27
CA PRO A 193 11.25 4.67 6.12
C PRO A 193 10.35 4.47 4.90
N LEU A 194 10.67 3.45 4.11
CA LEU A 194 9.97 3.01 2.91
C LEU A 194 9.43 1.59 3.14
N PRO A 195 8.21 1.44 3.68
CA PRO A 195 7.61 0.13 3.92
C PRO A 195 7.14 -0.55 2.62
N GLU A 196 7.00 -1.87 2.70
CA GLU A 196 6.27 -2.68 1.71
C GLU A 196 4.83 -2.90 2.19
N SER A 197 3.87 -2.72 1.29
CA SER A 197 2.43 -2.77 1.52
C SER A 197 1.70 -3.06 0.19
N GLU A 198 0.40 -3.32 0.24
CA GLU A 198 -0.42 -3.65 -0.93
C GLU A 198 -0.39 -2.59 -2.03
N TYR A 199 -0.18 -1.33 -1.64
CA TYR A 199 -0.20 -0.18 -2.55
C TYR A 199 1.19 0.39 -2.86
N SER A 200 2.26 -0.24 -2.37
CA SER A 200 3.64 0.18 -2.62
C SER A 200 4.38 -0.89 -3.43
N ALA A 201 5.29 -0.48 -4.30
CA ALA A 201 6.16 -1.41 -5.01
C ALA A 201 6.99 -2.26 -4.02
N PRO A 202 7.41 -3.48 -4.38
CA PRO A 202 8.31 -4.27 -3.55
C PRO A 202 9.61 -3.52 -3.22
N LEU A 203 10.21 -3.77 -2.06
CA LEU A 203 11.36 -2.99 -1.57
C LEU A 203 12.52 -2.92 -2.57
N ARG A 204 12.76 -3.98 -3.36
CA ARG A 204 13.78 -4.00 -4.42
C ARG A 204 13.53 -2.93 -5.50
N PHE A 205 12.28 -2.73 -5.90
CA PHE A 205 11.92 -1.71 -6.88
C PHE A 205 12.04 -0.31 -6.26
N GLN A 206 11.63 -0.14 -5.01
CA GLN A 206 11.79 1.14 -4.29
C GLN A 206 13.28 1.50 -4.14
N LEU A 207 14.14 0.53 -3.83
CA LEU A 207 15.59 0.72 -3.76
C LEU A 207 16.17 1.07 -5.13
N ALA A 208 15.67 0.50 -6.22
CA ALA A 208 16.13 0.79 -7.58
C ALA A 208 15.85 2.24 -8.05
N ASP A 209 15.05 3.01 -7.30
CA ASP A 209 14.80 4.43 -7.54
C ASP A 209 15.75 5.35 -6.74
N PHE A 210 16.70 4.80 -5.97
CA PHE A 210 17.69 5.56 -5.21
C PHE A 210 18.77 6.10 -6.13
N ALA A 211 19.25 7.32 -5.84
CA ALA A 211 20.40 7.86 -6.52
C ALA A 211 21.67 7.04 -6.18
N PRO A 212 22.72 7.07 -7.02
CA PRO A 212 23.93 6.26 -6.79
C PRO A 212 24.59 6.44 -5.41
N ARG A 213 24.44 7.62 -4.81
CA ARG A 213 25.01 8.00 -3.49
C ARG A 213 24.02 7.94 -2.33
N ASP A 214 22.75 7.62 -2.57
CA ASP A 214 21.78 7.53 -1.48
C ASP A 214 22.17 6.37 -0.56
N ASN A 215 22.37 6.68 0.73
CA ASN A 215 22.64 5.65 1.72
C ASN A 215 21.34 4.90 2.04
N PHE A 216 21.43 3.58 2.16
CA PHE A 216 20.28 2.75 2.52
C PHE A 216 20.60 1.74 3.62
N VAL A 217 19.56 1.37 4.37
CA VAL A 217 19.50 0.15 5.18
C VAL A 217 18.27 -0.63 4.73
N TRP A 218 18.45 -1.87 4.30
CA TRP A 218 17.41 -2.75 3.82
C TRP A 218 17.38 -4.01 4.67
N VAL A 219 16.27 -4.28 5.35
CA VAL A 219 16.07 -5.48 6.16
C VAL A 219 14.94 -6.31 5.55
N ASP A 220 15.28 -7.51 5.08
CA ASP A 220 14.40 -8.39 4.33
C ASP A 220 14.93 -9.82 4.33
N ARG A 221 14.25 -10.72 3.62
CA ARG A 221 14.69 -12.10 3.43
C ARG A 221 16.01 -12.17 2.68
N CYS A 222 16.93 -12.99 3.17
CA CYS A 222 18.31 -13.09 2.67
C CYS A 222 18.38 -13.33 1.16
N TYR A 223 17.55 -14.21 0.60
CA TYR A 223 17.56 -14.50 -0.84
C TYR A 223 17.37 -13.26 -1.72
N LYS A 224 16.61 -12.24 -1.28
CA LYS A 224 16.36 -11.03 -2.06
C LYS A 224 17.60 -10.17 -2.27
N MET A 225 18.53 -10.16 -1.30
CA MET A 225 19.77 -9.40 -1.38
C MET A 225 21.00 -10.28 -1.65
N GLY A 226 20.94 -11.55 -1.26
CA GLY A 226 22.00 -12.54 -1.50
C GLY A 226 22.22 -12.80 -2.98
N GLN A 227 21.16 -12.84 -3.78
CA GLN A 227 21.24 -12.92 -5.24
C GLN A 227 22.04 -11.76 -5.87
N LEU A 228 22.14 -10.61 -5.20
CA LEU A 228 22.85 -9.43 -5.70
C LEU A 228 24.28 -9.34 -5.15
N TRP A 229 24.44 -9.53 -3.84
CA TRP A 229 25.67 -9.11 -3.15
C TRP A 229 26.26 -10.18 -2.21
N SER A 230 25.64 -11.34 -2.05
CA SER A 230 26.12 -12.41 -1.17
C SER A 230 25.58 -13.77 -1.66
N PRO A 231 26.19 -14.36 -2.70
CA PRO A 231 25.70 -15.59 -3.34
C PRO A 231 25.48 -16.75 -2.38
N GLU A 232 26.27 -16.85 -1.31
CA GLU A 232 26.14 -17.85 -0.24
C GLU A 232 24.80 -17.76 0.53
N LEU A 233 24.12 -16.61 0.48
CA LEU A 233 22.80 -16.37 1.08
C LEU A 233 21.66 -16.34 0.06
N ALA A 234 21.93 -16.61 -1.22
CA ALA A 234 20.97 -16.47 -2.32
C ALA A 234 19.74 -17.39 -2.24
N LEU A 235 19.80 -18.45 -1.42
CA LEU A 235 18.69 -19.37 -1.17
C LEU A 235 18.15 -19.32 0.26
N SER A 236 18.72 -18.48 1.14
CA SER A 236 18.28 -18.39 2.54
C SER A 236 16.99 -17.58 2.68
N THR A 237 16.06 -18.12 3.46
CA THR A 237 14.80 -17.45 3.84
C THR A 237 14.89 -16.77 5.21
N ASP A 238 16.09 -16.73 5.80
CA ASP A 238 16.33 -16.02 7.05
C ASP A 238 16.27 -14.50 6.85
N TRP A 239 16.34 -13.75 7.94
CA TRP A 239 16.45 -12.30 7.87
C TRP A 239 17.89 -11.89 7.57
N CYS A 240 18.05 -10.92 6.68
CA CYS A 240 19.32 -10.27 6.42
C CYS A 240 19.14 -8.76 6.47
N VAL A 241 20.25 -8.07 6.74
CA VAL A 241 20.37 -6.63 6.56
C VAL A 241 21.41 -6.35 5.48
N SER A 242 21.05 -5.53 4.51
CA SER A 242 21.99 -4.89 3.58
C SER A 242 22.08 -3.40 3.91
N GLN A 243 23.29 -2.85 3.90
CA GLN A 243 23.49 -1.41 3.98
C GLN A 243 24.60 -0.95 3.04
N GLY A 244 24.48 0.27 2.52
CA GLY A 244 25.45 0.83 1.58
C GLY A 244 24.88 1.91 0.67
N GLN A 245 25.48 2.05 -0.50
CA GLN A 245 25.06 2.95 -1.59
C GLN A 245 24.98 2.15 -2.88
N LEU A 246 23.98 2.33 -3.75
CA LEU A 246 23.87 1.50 -4.97
C LEU A 246 25.04 1.65 -5.95
N GLY A 247 25.67 2.82 -6.02
CA GLY A 247 26.88 3.04 -6.80
C GLY A 247 28.17 2.79 -6.04
N GLY A 248 28.09 2.47 -4.74
CA GLY A 248 29.24 2.27 -3.85
C GLY A 248 29.42 0.81 -3.42
N GLU A 249 29.87 0.63 -2.17
CA GLU A 249 29.89 -0.68 -1.50
C GLU A 249 28.52 -1.00 -0.88
N GLN A 250 28.12 -2.27 -0.95
CA GLN A 250 26.97 -2.84 -0.24
C GLN A 250 27.46 -3.98 0.63
N LYS A 251 26.97 -4.05 1.87
CA LYS A 251 27.31 -5.11 2.80
C LYS A 251 26.06 -5.84 3.24
N VAL A 252 25.99 -7.13 2.95
CA VAL A 252 24.95 -8.04 3.45
C VAL A 252 25.43 -8.71 4.72
N GLN A 253 24.57 -8.78 5.73
CA GLN A 253 24.80 -9.50 6.98
C GLN A 253 23.59 -10.34 7.34
N HIS A 254 23.83 -11.60 7.69
CA HIS A 254 22.81 -12.49 8.21
C HIS A 254 22.40 -12.10 9.64
N VAL A 255 21.10 -12.06 9.91
CA VAL A 255 20.51 -11.86 11.23
C VAL A 255 20.47 -13.22 11.94
N ASP A 256 21.62 -13.58 12.51
CA ASP A 256 21.89 -14.90 13.11
C ASP A 256 21.29 -15.12 14.51
N LYS A 257 20.63 -14.09 15.07
CA LYS A 257 20.10 -14.10 16.44
C LYS A 257 18.69 -13.50 16.51
N PRO A 258 17.84 -13.94 17.46
CA PRO A 258 16.51 -13.35 17.69
C PRO A 258 16.54 -11.83 17.93
N GLN A 259 17.54 -11.37 18.67
CA GLN A 259 17.84 -9.95 18.91
C GLN A 259 19.20 -9.66 18.30
N TRP A 260 19.20 -8.98 17.15
CA TRP A 260 20.41 -8.66 16.41
C TRP A 260 20.68 -7.17 16.47
N HIS A 261 21.93 -6.79 16.70
CA HIS A 261 22.32 -5.39 16.88
C HIS A 261 23.23 -4.95 15.73
N GLY A 262 22.84 -3.86 15.09
CA GLY A 262 23.56 -3.28 13.96
C GLY A 262 24.03 -1.87 14.24
N LYS A 263 25.07 -1.47 13.49
CA LYS A 263 25.50 -0.08 13.37
C LYS A 263 25.45 0.33 11.90
N THR A 264 25.00 1.54 11.64
CA THR A 264 25.12 2.09 10.29
C THR A 264 26.55 2.47 10.02
N ALA A 265 27.04 2.10 8.83
CA ALA A 265 28.39 2.40 8.38
C ALA A 265 28.35 2.64 6.86
N PHE A 266 28.26 3.90 6.48
CA PHE A 266 28.34 4.32 5.08
C PHE A 266 29.74 4.85 4.83
N ARG A 267 30.44 4.25 3.87
CA ARG A 267 31.76 4.69 3.44
C ARG A 267 31.61 5.60 2.25
N ASP A 268 32.38 6.69 2.22
CA ASP A 268 32.56 7.49 1.02
C ASP A 268 33.42 6.70 0.02
N THR A 269 32.76 5.88 -0.80
CA THR A 269 33.39 5.11 -1.86
C THR A 269 33.28 5.84 -3.19
N LEU A 270 34.24 5.60 -4.09
CA LEU A 270 34.11 6.03 -5.47
C LEU A 270 32.85 5.40 -6.08
N ILE A 271 32.02 6.25 -6.67
CA ILE A 271 30.79 5.81 -7.33
C ILE A 271 31.12 5.21 -8.68
N ASP A 272 30.72 3.95 -8.84
CA ASP A 272 30.83 3.18 -10.07
C ASP A 272 29.45 3.12 -10.74
N MET A 273 29.33 3.81 -11.88
CA MET A 273 28.07 3.90 -12.62
C MET A 273 27.70 2.59 -13.34
N GLU A 274 28.67 1.76 -13.67
CA GLU A 274 28.41 0.44 -14.27
C GLU A 274 27.83 -0.51 -13.21
N ARG A 275 28.44 -0.53 -12.02
CA ARG A 275 27.91 -1.24 -10.85
C ARG A 275 26.52 -0.75 -10.48
N TYR A 276 26.32 0.58 -10.42
CA TYR A 276 25.02 1.17 -10.14
C TYR A 276 23.95 0.67 -11.12
N LYS A 277 24.25 0.71 -12.42
CA LYS A 277 23.33 0.24 -13.47
C LYS A 277 23.03 -1.25 -13.31
N GLY A 278 24.07 -2.08 -13.11
CA GLY A 278 23.90 -3.52 -12.87
C GLY A 278 23.01 -3.81 -11.66
N ASN A 279 23.26 -3.13 -10.53
CA ASN A 279 22.42 -3.23 -9.34
C ASN A 279 20.96 -2.86 -9.61
N VAL A 280 20.72 -1.73 -10.29
CA VAL A 280 19.35 -1.28 -10.65
C VAL A 280 18.65 -2.27 -11.58
N ASP A 281 19.35 -2.78 -12.58
CA ASP A 281 18.80 -3.75 -13.54
C ASP A 281 18.43 -5.05 -12.83
N THR A 282 19.30 -5.58 -11.97
CA THR A 282 19.02 -6.80 -11.17
C THR A 282 17.87 -6.59 -10.19
N LEU A 283 17.83 -5.44 -9.48
CA LEU A 283 16.74 -5.11 -8.55
C LEU A 283 15.37 -5.03 -9.24
N LYS A 284 15.31 -4.79 -10.55
CA LYS A 284 14.07 -4.67 -11.34
C LYS A 284 13.61 -5.97 -12.00
N ILE A 285 14.40 -7.05 -12.00
CA ILE A 285 14.02 -8.36 -12.56
C ILE A 285 12.75 -8.88 -11.88
N VAL A 286 11.67 -9.14 -12.61
CA VAL A 286 10.42 -9.67 -12.01
C VAL A 286 10.65 -11.05 -11.40
N ASP A 287 9.90 -11.40 -10.35
CA ASP A 287 10.19 -12.58 -9.52
C ASP A 287 10.22 -13.92 -10.30
N ASN A 288 9.56 -14.02 -11.46
CA ASN A 288 9.59 -15.22 -12.29
C ASN A 288 10.77 -15.27 -13.27
N ASP A 289 11.46 -14.16 -13.48
CA ASP A 289 12.63 -14.06 -14.35
C ASP A 289 13.95 -14.21 -13.56
N ILE A 290 13.87 -14.20 -12.23
CA ILE A 290 15.01 -14.49 -11.35
C ILE A 290 15.49 -15.93 -11.58
N ARG A 291 16.81 -16.12 -11.62
CA ARG A 291 17.47 -17.43 -11.74
C ARG A 291 18.47 -17.61 -10.60
N TYR A 292 18.55 -18.81 -10.04
CA TYR A 292 19.45 -19.16 -8.95
C TYR A 292 20.11 -20.52 -9.17
N LYS A 293 21.29 -20.71 -8.60
CA LYS A 293 22.03 -21.96 -8.64
C LYS A 293 21.41 -22.99 -7.68
N ALA A 294 20.64 -23.95 -8.19
CA ALA A 294 20.09 -25.07 -7.44
C ALA A 294 19.62 -26.18 -8.39
N ASP A 295 19.64 -27.45 -7.97
CA ASP A 295 19.18 -28.57 -8.81
C ASP A 295 17.64 -28.74 -8.82
N SER A 296 16.92 -27.93 -8.04
CA SER A 296 15.46 -28.05 -7.87
C SER A 296 14.83 -26.71 -7.48
N PHE A 297 13.51 -26.60 -7.65
CA PHE A 297 12.76 -25.44 -7.18
C PHE A 297 12.78 -25.32 -5.66
N VAL A 298 13.15 -24.12 -5.19
CA VAL A 298 12.98 -23.73 -3.79
C VAL A 298 11.72 -22.88 -3.66
N PHE A 299 10.62 -23.49 -3.20
CA PHE A 299 9.28 -22.88 -3.22
C PHE A 299 9.15 -21.55 -2.46
N ASN A 300 9.98 -21.33 -1.43
CA ASN A 300 9.97 -20.11 -0.63
C ASN A 300 10.97 -19.03 -1.12
N VAL A 301 11.57 -19.23 -2.29
CA VAL A 301 12.53 -18.30 -2.91
C VAL A 301 11.99 -17.84 -4.28
N ALA A 302 12.17 -16.56 -4.57
CA ALA A 302 11.81 -16.00 -5.88
C ALA A 302 12.72 -16.52 -7.00
N GLY A 303 12.15 -16.82 -8.16
CA GLY A 303 12.84 -17.37 -9.33
C GLY A 303 12.69 -18.87 -9.53
N ALA A 304 13.61 -19.43 -10.32
CA ALA A 304 13.79 -20.85 -10.62
C ALA A 304 15.28 -21.20 -10.76
N PRO A 305 15.66 -22.48 -10.75
CA PRO A 305 16.98 -22.94 -11.17
C PRO A 305 17.47 -22.35 -12.50
N GLU A 306 18.77 -22.13 -12.66
CA GLU A 306 19.39 -21.58 -13.87
C GLU A 306 19.08 -22.42 -15.13
N GLU A 307 18.92 -23.74 -14.98
CA GLU A 307 18.59 -24.68 -16.06
C GLU A 307 17.14 -24.52 -16.55
N VAL A 308 16.27 -23.91 -15.74
CA VAL A 308 14.85 -23.70 -16.08
C VAL A 308 14.71 -22.47 -16.96
N LYS A 309 14.43 -22.69 -18.25
CA LYS A 309 14.21 -21.60 -19.21
C LYS A 309 12.95 -20.79 -18.88
N GLN A 310 11.83 -21.45 -18.63
CA GLN A 310 10.54 -20.82 -18.33
C GLN A 310 9.69 -21.70 -17.42
N PHE A 311 8.83 -21.06 -16.61
CA PHE A 311 7.83 -21.73 -15.78
C PHE A 311 6.62 -20.81 -15.59
N SER A 312 5.48 -21.40 -15.25
CA SER A 312 4.25 -20.66 -14.91
C SER A 312 3.47 -21.42 -13.83
N GLY A 313 2.47 -20.77 -13.23
CA GLY A 313 1.58 -21.40 -12.26
C GLY A 313 2.13 -21.52 -10.82
N ILE A 314 3.37 -21.13 -10.55
CA ILE A 314 3.93 -21.13 -9.19
C ILE A 314 3.54 -19.82 -8.48
N SER A 315 2.84 -19.94 -7.33
CA SER A 315 2.68 -18.83 -6.37
C SER A 315 3.76 -18.90 -5.32
N ARG A 316 3.93 -17.78 -4.62
CA ARG A 316 4.78 -17.69 -3.44
C ARG A 316 3.99 -17.17 -2.26
N PRO A 317 4.29 -17.63 -1.03
CA PRO A 317 3.69 -17.08 0.16
C PRO A 317 4.09 -15.60 0.31
N GLU A 318 3.09 -14.75 0.38
CA GLU A 318 3.19 -13.34 0.72
C GLU A 318 3.30 -13.22 2.25
N SER A 319 4.02 -12.20 2.72
CA SER A 319 4.27 -11.98 4.15
C SER A 319 3.01 -11.77 5.00
N TRP A 320 1.87 -11.43 4.38
CA TRP A 320 0.57 -11.31 5.05
C TRP A 320 -0.32 -12.57 4.95
N GLY A 321 0.20 -13.70 4.44
CA GLY A 321 -0.46 -15.01 4.48
C GLY A 321 -1.29 -15.41 3.24
N ARG A 322 -1.15 -14.73 2.10
CA ARG A 322 -1.72 -15.15 0.80
C ARG A 322 -0.66 -15.80 -0.07
N TRP A 323 -1.09 -16.50 -1.11
CA TRP A 323 -0.21 -16.98 -2.17
C TRP A 323 -0.40 -16.05 -3.38
N SER A 324 0.68 -15.49 -3.91
CA SER A 324 0.69 -14.40 -4.91
C SER A 324 -0.03 -14.68 -6.23
N ASN A 325 -0.45 -15.93 -6.46
CA ASN A 325 -1.24 -16.33 -7.62
C ASN A 325 -2.44 -17.24 -7.26
N ALA A 326 -2.79 -17.39 -5.98
CA ALA A 326 -3.94 -18.20 -5.59
C ALA A 326 -5.23 -17.54 -6.08
N ARG A 327 -5.59 -17.81 -7.34
CA ARG A 327 -6.97 -18.06 -7.70
C ARG A 327 -7.37 -19.26 -6.88
N VAL A 328 -8.01 -19.01 -5.74
CA VAL A 328 -8.76 -20.05 -5.05
C VAL A 328 -9.77 -20.53 -6.08
N GLY A 329 -9.47 -21.67 -6.71
CA GLY A 329 -10.28 -22.21 -7.78
C GLY A 329 -11.72 -22.28 -7.31
N GLN A 330 -12.66 -22.02 -8.23
CA GLN A 330 -14.07 -22.27 -7.95
C GLN A 330 -14.16 -23.67 -7.33
N ARG A 331 -14.71 -23.76 -6.10
CA ARG A 331 -15.31 -25.03 -5.69
C ARG A 331 -16.28 -25.38 -6.81
N ARG A 332 -15.98 -26.47 -7.52
CA ARG A 332 -17.04 -27.21 -8.19
C ARG A 332 -17.97 -27.65 -7.06
N GLU A 333 -19.06 -26.90 -6.88
CA GLU A 333 -20.27 -27.48 -6.34
C GLU A 333 -20.83 -28.31 -7.50
N ASP A 334 -20.71 -29.63 -7.33
CA ASP A 334 -21.24 -30.77 -8.11
C ASP A 334 -21.78 -30.52 -9.53
#